data_AF-A0A6N0JJU9-F1
#
_entry.id   AF-A0A6N0JJU9-F1
#
_cell.length_a   1.000
_cell.length_b   1.000
_cell.length_c   1.000
_cell.angle_alpha   90.00
_cell.angle_beta   90.00
_cell.angle_gamma   90.00
#
_symmetry.space_group_name_H-M   'P 1'
#
loop_
_entity.id
_entity.type
_entity.pdbx_description
1 polymer ?
#
loop_
_entity_poly.entity_id
_entity_poly.type
_entity_poly.pdbx_seq_one_letter_code
_entity_poly.pdbx_strand_id
1 'polypeptide(L)'
;MRAVTIRNVPEEVHRAIRVRAAQNGRTLQAEMCEILATAVKPEGRVKLGDLLAGIGRKVKLTDEEMAVFERDHSPARAASFE
;
A
#
# COMPACT_ATOMS: atom_id res chain seq x y z
N MET A 1 -2.05 14.27 6.37
CA MET A 1 -0.93 14.03 5.43
C MET A 1 0.01 13.03 6.09
N ARG A 2 0.42 11.95 5.40
CA ARG A 2 1.41 11.00 5.94
C ARG A 2 2.79 11.36 5.37
N ALA A 3 3.78 11.54 6.22
CA ALA A 3 5.13 11.92 5.84
C ALA A 3 6.14 10.92 6.42
N VAL A 4 7.22 10.67 5.69
CA VAL A 4 8.35 9.83 6.11
C VAL A 4 9.62 10.62 5.88
N THR A 5 10.52 10.63 6.86
CA THR A 5 11.84 11.24 6.74
C THR A 5 12.89 10.17 6.95
N ILE A 6 13.75 9.97 5.94
CA ILE A 6 14.86 9.03 6.00
C ILE A 6 16.14 9.83 6.22
N ARG A 7 16.87 9.54 7.29
CA ARG A 7 18.14 10.22 7.61
C ARG A 7 19.31 9.37 7.13
N ASN A 8 20.44 10.01 6.86
CA ASN A 8 21.71 9.36 6.51
C ASN A 8 21.62 8.44 5.27
N VAL A 9 20.86 8.85 4.25
CA VAL A 9 20.82 8.11 2.97
C VAL A 9 22.18 8.27 2.29
N PRO A 10 22.88 7.17 1.93
CA PRO A 10 24.12 7.27 1.18
C PRO A 10 23.93 8.01 -0.14
N GLU A 11 24.90 8.84 -0.53
CA GLU A 11 24.79 9.69 -1.73
C GLU A 11 24.59 8.88 -3.01
N GLU A 12 25.22 7.71 -3.11
CA GLU A 12 25.07 6.80 -4.23
C GLU A 12 23.64 6.27 -4.36
N VAL A 13 22.97 6.00 -3.23
CA VAL A 13 21.58 5.54 -3.20
C VAL A 13 20.65 6.67 -3.63
N HIS A 14 20.83 7.87 -3.07
CA HIS A 14 20.03 9.03 -3.46
C HIS A 14 20.17 9.35 -4.96
N ARG A 15 21.40 9.29 -5.49
CA ARG A 15 21.68 9.47 -6.92
C ARG A 15 21.00 8.39 -7.77
N ALA A 16 21.07 7.13 -7.37
CA ALA A 16 20.43 6.03 -8.09
C ALA A 16 18.90 6.20 -8.16
N ILE A 17 18.26 6.58 -7.05
CA ILE A 17 16.81 6.86 -7.02
C ILE A 17 16.48 8.03 -7.96
N ARG A 18 17.28 9.10 -7.95
CA ARG A 18 17.06 10.25 -8.85
C ARG A 18 17.13 9.88 -10.32
N VAL A 19 18.10 9.06 -10.72
CA VAL A 19 18.22 8.57 -12.11
C VAL A 19 17.02 7.71 -12.48
N ARG A 20 16.62 6.77 -11.60
CA ARG A 20 15.45 5.90 -11.81
C ARG A 20 14.15 6.71 -11.92
N ALA A 21 13.98 7.74 -11.10
CA ALA A 21 12.83 8.63 -11.16
C ALA A 21 12.73 9.34 -12.52
N ALA A 22 13.85 9.86 -13.03
CA ALA A 22 13.92 10.49 -14.34
C ALA A 22 13.58 9.51 -15.48
N GLN A 23 14.08 8.26 -15.41
CA GLN A 23 13.75 7.22 -16.39
C GLN A 23 12.26 6.87 -16.40
N ASN A 24 11.61 6.90 -15.23
CA ASN A 24 10.18 6.62 -15.09
C ASN A 24 9.28 7.84 -15.30
N GLY A 25 9.83 9.03 -15.57
CA GLY A 25 9.06 10.27 -15.70
C GLY A 25 8.38 10.70 -14.39
N ARG A 26 8.96 10.36 -13.23
CA ARG A 26 8.40 10.59 -11.90
C ARG A 26 9.24 11.60 -11.11
N THR A 27 8.61 12.24 -10.13
CA THR A 27 9.35 13.00 -9.10
C THR A 27 10.11 12.05 -8.19
N LEU A 28 11.15 12.53 -7.51
CA LEU A 28 11.91 11.72 -6.55
C LEU A 28 11.02 11.12 -5.47
N GLN A 29 10.11 11.93 -4.91
CA GLN A 29 9.15 11.46 -3.91
C GLN A 29 8.21 10.38 -4.45
N ALA A 30 7.69 10.56 -5.67
CA ALA A 30 6.82 9.56 -6.29
C ALA A 30 7.55 8.23 -6.51
N GLU A 31 8.81 8.28 -6.93
CA GLU A 31 9.63 7.07 -7.10
C GLU A 31 9.94 6.38 -5.76
N MET A 32 10.28 7.13 -4.71
CA MET A 32 10.47 6.56 -3.37
C MET A 32 9.20 5.91 -2.84
N CYS A 33 8.05 6.57 -3.02
CA CYS A 33 6.75 5.99 -2.65
C CYS A 33 6.45 4.71 -3.43
N GLU A 34 6.78 4.65 -4.72
CA GLU A 34 6.61 3.43 -5.50
C GLU A 34 7.50 2.30 -4.99
N ILE A 35 8.79 2.57 -4.76
CA ILE A 35 9.74 1.57 -4.24
C ILE A 35 9.24 1.00 -2.91
N LEU A 36 8.76 1.87 -2.01
CA LEU A 36 8.16 1.43 -0.75
C LEU A 36 6.88 0.62 -0.99
N ALA A 37 6.02 1.07 -1.91
CA ALA A 37 4.77 0.40 -2.22
C ALA A 37 5.00 -1.01 -2.76
N THR A 38 5.94 -1.20 -3.68
CA THR A 38 6.25 -2.53 -4.25
C THR A 38 6.92 -3.43 -3.22
N ALA A 39 7.81 -2.90 -2.38
CA ALA A 39 8.45 -3.66 -1.30
C ALA A 39 7.44 -4.16 -0.26
N VAL A 40 6.44 -3.35 0.10
CA VAL A 40 5.46 -3.71 1.14
C VAL A 40 4.17 -4.33 0.58
N LYS A 41 4.00 -4.37 -0.75
CA LYS A 41 2.85 -4.97 -1.43
C LYS A 41 3.34 -5.90 -2.54
N PRO A 42 3.88 -7.09 -2.18
CA PRO A 42 4.39 -8.03 -3.17
C PRO A 42 3.30 -8.43 -4.18
N GLU A 43 3.73 -8.66 -5.41
CA GLU A 43 2.88 -9.22 -6.45
C GLU A 43 2.36 -10.59 -6.00
N GLY A 44 1.05 -10.81 -6.16
CA GLY A 44 0.38 -12.01 -5.66
C GLY A 44 -0.16 -11.92 -4.23
N ARG A 45 0.02 -10.80 -3.50
CA ARG A 45 -0.65 -10.63 -2.20
C ARG A 45 -2.17 -10.77 -2.35
N VAL A 46 -2.78 -11.51 -1.44
CA VAL A 46 -4.25 -11.60 -1.40
C VAL A 46 -4.81 -10.24 -1.03
N LYS A 47 -5.50 -9.60 -1.97
CA LYS A 47 -6.27 -8.38 -1.72
C LYS A 47 -7.59 -8.79 -1.05
N LEU A 48 -7.52 -9.16 0.24
CA LEU A 48 -8.66 -9.74 0.96
C LEU A 48 -9.93 -8.89 0.85
N GLY A 49 -9.80 -7.57 0.98
CA GLY A 49 -10.94 -6.65 0.79
C GLY A 49 -11.56 -6.73 -0.61
N ASP A 50 -10.76 -6.77 -1.66
CA ASP A 50 -11.25 -6.88 -3.04
C ASP A 50 -11.90 -8.26 -3.29
N LEU A 51 -11.33 -9.32 -2.71
CA LEU A 51 -11.86 -10.67 -2.79
C LEU A 51 -13.23 -10.77 -2.10
N LEU A 52 -13.34 -10.29 -0.86
CA LEU A 52 -14.58 -10.26 -0.10
C LEU A 52 -15.64 -9.40 -0.79
N ALA A 53 -15.26 -8.22 -1.30
CA ALA A 53 -16.16 -7.38 -2.10
C ALA A 53 -16.63 -8.09 -3.39
N GLY A 54 -15.75 -8.88 -4.01
CA GLY A 54 -16.11 -9.73 -5.15
C GLY A 54 -17.12 -10.81 -4.80
N ILE A 55 -17.00 -11.44 -3.62
CA ILE A 55 -17.98 -12.41 -3.11
C ILE A 55 -19.33 -11.72 -2.87
N GLY A 56 -19.33 -10.58 -2.17
CA GLY A 56 -20.54 -9.79 -1.92
C GLY A 56 -21.31 -9.44 -3.20
N ARG A 57 -20.59 -8.99 -4.25
CA ARG A 57 -21.20 -8.74 -5.57
C ARG A 57 -21.79 -9.98 -6.22
N LYS A 58 -21.16 -11.15 -6.10
CA LYS A 58 -21.66 -12.41 -6.67
C LYS A 58 -22.95 -12.88 -6.01
N VAL A 59 -23.08 -12.66 -4.70
CA VAL A 59 -24.29 -13.04 -3.94
C VAL A 59 -25.34 -11.92 -3.90
N LYS A 60 -25.08 -10.77 -4.53
CA LYS A 60 -25.94 -9.56 -4.51
C LYS A 60 -26.27 -9.09 -3.09
N LEU A 61 -25.27 -9.10 -2.20
CA LEU A 61 -25.40 -8.61 -0.84
C LEU A 61 -25.98 -7.19 -0.84
N THR A 62 -27.10 -6.97 -0.16
CA THR A 62 -27.72 -5.65 -0.07
C THR A 62 -27.06 -4.78 0.98
N ASP A 63 -27.31 -3.47 0.94
CA ASP A 63 -26.78 -2.55 1.93
C ASP A 63 -27.35 -2.82 3.34
N GLU A 64 -28.60 -3.30 3.43
CA GLU A 64 -29.22 -3.70 4.70
C GLU A 64 -28.55 -4.94 5.30
N GLU A 65 -28.22 -5.93 4.48
CA GLU A 65 -27.46 -7.12 4.92
C GLU A 65 -26.03 -6.75 5.28
N MET A 66 -25.43 -5.78 4.55
CA MET A 66 -24.10 -5.29 4.85
C MET A 66 -24.05 -4.46 6.14
N ALA A 67 -25.12 -3.77 6.50
CA ALA A 67 -25.22 -2.96 7.72
C ALA A 67 -25.14 -3.78 9.03
N VAL A 68 -25.36 -5.10 8.96
CA VAL A 68 -25.20 -6.01 10.10
C VAL A 68 -23.73 -6.21 10.47
N PHE A 69 -22.80 -5.99 9.54
CA PHE A 69 -21.37 -6.09 9.81
C PHE A 69 -20.85 -4.79 10.45
N GLU A 70 -20.44 -4.87 11.70
CA GLU A 70 -19.74 -3.76 12.36
C GLU A 70 -18.26 -3.75 11.94
N ARG A 71 -17.81 -2.65 11.34
CA ARG A 71 -16.40 -2.49 10.96
C ARG A 71 -15.58 -2.08 12.18
N ASP A 72 -14.60 -2.91 12.53
CA ASP A 72 -13.55 -2.46 13.45
C ASP A 72 -12.72 -1.35 12.79
N HIS A 73 -12.79 -0.16 13.39
CA HIS A 73 -12.04 1.03 12.97
C HIS A 73 -10.69 1.15 13.68
N SER A 74 -10.31 0.16 14.51
CA SER A 74 -9.00 0.13 15.13
C SER A 74 -7.90 0.11 14.06
N PRO A 75 -6.75 0.77 14.32
CA PRO A 75 -5.62 0.71 13.43
C PRO A 75 -5.20 -0.76 13.22
N ALA A 76 -4.82 -1.11 12.00
CA ALA A 76 -4.23 -2.41 11.72
C ALA A 76 -3.07 -2.67 12.70
N ARG A 77 -3.11 -3.82 13.39
CA ARG A 77 -2.03 -4.23 14.29
C ARG A 77 -0.73 -4.30 13.50
N ALA A 78 0.37 -3.87 14.12
CA ALA A 78 1.68 -3.97 13.52
C ALA A 78 1.98 -5.44 13.18
N ALA A 79 2.54 -5.68 12.00
CA ALA A 79 3.04 -7.02 11.65
C ALA A 79 4.20 -7.38 12.60
N SER A 80 4.17 -8.58 13.17
CA SER A 80 5.32 -9.16 13.84
C SER A 80 6.25 -9.76 12.80
N PHE A 81 7.55 -9.50 12.91
CA PHE A 81 8.58 -9.98 12.00
C PHE A 81 9.63 -10.84 12.73
N GLU A 82 9.23 -11.51 13.82
CA GLU A 82 10.05 -12.55 14.47
C GLU A 82 10.23 -13.79 13.56
#